data_AF-A0A8S1ZN68-F1
#
_entry.id   AF-A0A8S1ZN68-F1
#
_cell.length_a   1.000
_cell.length_b   1.000
_cell.length_c   1.000
_cell.angle_alpha   90.00
_cell.angle_beta   90.00
_cell.angle_gamma   90.00
#
_symmetry.space_group_name_H-M   'P 1'
#
loop_
_entity.id
_entity.type
_entity.pdbx_description
1 polymer ?
#
loop_
_entity_poly.entity_id
_entity_poly.type
_entity_poly.pdbx_seq_one_letter_code
_entity_poly.pdbx_strand_id
1 'polypeptide(L)'
;MTSPHDDEASSSNPPPPLTASRIYIGNQAKEILATRNITGITKLVTNLCYGKETEQSSKLLYETFSKHFPNILVSKLLQIYSFGTDITPKIRSFSLCLLDSLLMDIDDLRGGLKKESLNDIKNHVSSCLLTQESSDEDFKLLSRIVSRVCVDVFIASKPWYELCSYIVSLDGNKKALLLFSELPTLLDEEFLLPLLENGFGLKIVNVLLMNQDYDEEEWCLGLEAGFSLILQLVNLNKKSLVWDLVYVIVKSVWEMVNVKRREIVVRKGFVRVAKKVRREALRFREHEYEVVSRLGLMIQRINGLGEVTMMMVMMIHEVLERYYMGGQVLNHGLLNQFL
;
A
#
# COMPACT_ATOMS: atom_id res chain seq x y z
N MET A 1 37.66 28.75 -54.72
CA MET A 1 37.20 29.47 -53.51
C MET A 1 35.78 29.93 -53.82
N THR A 2 34.77 29.08 -53.56
CA THR A 2 33.89 29.10 -52.35
C THR A 2 33.08 30.40 -52.30
N SER A 3 31.75 30.44 -52.41
CA SER A 3 30.74 29.64 -51.71
C SER A 3 29.37 29.74 -52.42
N PRO A 4 28.53 28.69 -52.34
CA PRO A 4 27.12 28.71 -52.74
C PRO A 4 26.23 29.23 -51.59
N HIS A 5 25.17 29.96 -51.93
CA HIS A 5 24.12 30.37 -51.00
C HIS A 5 23.16 29.19 -50.77
N ASP A 6 22.93 28.90 -49.49
CA ASP A 6 22.15 27.80 -48.94
C ASP A 6 20.67 27.84 -49.36
N ASP A 7 20.20 26.74 -49.95
CA ASP A 7 18.80 26.36 -49.93
C ASP A 7 18.49 25.83 -48.52
N GLU A 8 17.68 26.57 -47.76
CA GLU A 8 17.02 26.07 -46.55
C GLU A 8 16.11 24.90 -46.91
N ALA A 9 16.66 23.70 -46.80
CA ALA A 9 15.90 22.46 -46.83
C ALA A 9 14.92 22.45 -45.65
N SER A 10 13.66 22.71 -45.98
CA SER A 10 12.50 22.48 -45.13
C SER A 10 12.59 21.08 -44.52
N SER A 11 12.91 21.04 -43.22
CA SER A 11 12.91 19.84 -42.40
C SER A 11 11.46 19.36 -42.21
N SER A 12 10.93 18.70 -43.25
CA SER A 12 9.70 17.93 -43.14
C SER A 12 10.03 16.63 -42.42
N ASN A 13 9.95 16.63 -41.09
CA ASN A 13 9.85 15.38 -40.35
C ASN A 13 8.66 14.58 -40.95
N PRO A 14 8.86 13.31 -41.36
CA PRO A 14 7.77 12.53 -41.91
C PRO A 14 6.64 12.44 -40.88
N PRO A 15 5.37 12.50 -41.30
CA PRO A 15 4.25 12.33 -40.39
C PRO A 15 4.42 11.00 -39.64
N PRO A 16 4.13 10.96 -38.32
CA PRO A 16 4.29 9.75 -37.55
C PRO A 16 3.47 8.62 -38.19
N PRO A 17 3.98 7.37 -38.13
CA PRO A 17 3.32 6.24 -38.77
C PRO A 17 1.84 6.16 -38.36
N LEU A 18 0.95 5.73 -39.26
CA LEU A 18 -0.50 5.63 -39.01
C LEU A 18 -0.84 4.82 -37.74
N THR A 19 0.00 3.84 -37.42
CA THR A 19 -0.06 3.00 -36.21
C THR A 19 0.27 3.74 -34.90
N ALA A 20 0.81 4.96 -34.98
CA ALA A 20 1.07 5.87 -33.87
C ALA A 20 0.06 7.03 -33.80
N SER A 21 -0.93 7.10 -34.70
CA SER A 21 -1.96 8.15 -34.64
C SER A 21 -2.88 7.94 -33.42
N ARG A 22 -3.26 9.03 -32.75
CA ARG A 22 -4.14 8.99 -31.56
C ARG A 22 -5.47 8.30 -31.83
N ILE A 23 -6.02 8.47 -33.04
CA ILE A 23 -7.30 7.86 -33.44
C ILE A 23 -7.15 6.34 -33.57
N TYR A 24 -6.07 5.87 -34.20
CA TYR A 24 -5.78 4.43 -34.32
C TYR A 24 -5.59 3.77 -32.95
N ILE A 25 -4.76 4.38 -32.10
CA ILE A 25 -4.51 3.90 -30.73
C ILE A 25 -5.80 3.89 -29.91
N GLY A 26 -6.64 4.93 -30.02
CA GLY A 26 -7.93 5.00 -29.34
C GLY A 26 -8.91 3.91 -29.77
N ASN A 27 -8.97 3.59 -31.07
CA ASN A 27 -9.82 2.51 -31.59
C ASN A 27 -9.31 1.14 -31.13
N GLN A 28 -8.00 0.90 -31.23
CA GLN A 28 -7.37 -0.32 -30.74
C GLN A 28 -7.60 -0.50 -29.23
N ALA A 29 -7.56 0.59 -28.47
CA ALA A 29 -7.84 0.57 -27.03
C ALA A 29 -9.23 0.11 -26.71
N LYS A 30 -10.21 0.68 -27.41
CA LYS A 30 -11.61 0.31 -27.25
C LYS A 30 -11.84 -1.16 -27.59
N GLU A 31 -11.24 -1.65 -28.67
CA GLU A 31 -11.37 -3.07 -29.06
C GLU A 31 -10.78 -4.02 -28.01
N ILE A 32 -9.54 -3.77 -27.56
CA ILE A 32 -8.86 -4.65 -26.59
C ILE A 32 -9.63 -4.70 -25.27
N LEU A 33 -10.03 -3.54 -24.74
CA LEU A 33 -10.68 -3.45 -23.42
C LEU A 33 -12.17 -3.83 -23.44
N ALA A 34 -12.86 -3.70 -24.57
CA ALA A 34 -14.27 -4.10 -24.69
C ALA A 34 -14.47 -5.62 -24.70
N THR A 35 -13.44 -6.40 -25.03
CA THR A 35 -13.54 -7.86 -25.03
C THR A 35 -13.41 -8.44 -23.62
N ARG A 36 -14.16 -9.51 -23.31
CA ARG A 36 -13.95 -10.28 -22.06
C ARG A 36 -12.62 -11.04 -22.05
N ASN A 37 -12.08 -11.35 -23.23
CA ASN A 37 -10.80 -12.05 -23.39
C ASN A 37 -9.62 -11.21 -22.84
N ILE A 38 -8.63 -11.88 -22.23
CA ILE A 38 -7.38 -11.26 -21.76
C ILE A 38 -6.23 -11.34 -22.78
N THR A 39 -6.34 -12.08 -23.89
CA THR A 39 -5.24 -12.26 -24.86
C THR A 39 -4.65 -10.94 -25.37
N GLY A 40 -5.49 -9.96 -25.71
CA GLY A 40 -5.03 -8.66 -26.21
C GLY A 40 -4.22 -7.88 -25.18
N ILE A 41 -4.69 -7.85 -23.92
CA ILE A 41 -3.97 -7.20 -22.83
C ILE A 41 -2.73 -7.99 -22.42
N THR A 42 -2.77 -9.33 -22.44
CA THR A 42 -1.62 -10.18 -22.17
C THR A 42 -0.50 -9.92 -23.18
N LYS A 43 -0.84 -9.78 -24.48
CA LYS A 43 0.14 -9.43 -25.51
C LYS A 43 0.76 -8.06 -25.24
N LEU A 44 -0.05 -7.06 -24.88
CA LEU A 44 0.44 -5.74 -24.51
C LEU A 44 1.42 -5.80 -23.32
N VAL A 45 1.04 -6.48 -22.24
CA VAL A 45 1.88 -6.63 -21.04
C VAL A 45 3.16 -7.41 -21.35
N THR A 46 3.08 -8.46 -22.18
CA THR A 46 4.24 -9.24 -22.64
C THR A 46 5.22 -8.34 -23.39
N ASN A 47 4.71 -7.56 -24.33
CA ASN A 47 5.49 -6.61 -25.11
C ASN A 47 6.19 -5.57 -24.23
N LEU A 48 5.47 -5.01 -23.25
CA LEU A 48 6.04 -4.09 -22.27
C LEU A 48 7.11 -4.76 -21.38
N CYS A 49 6.91 -6.04 -21.02
CA CYS A 49 7.80 -6.79 -20.13
C CYS A 49 9.14 -7.19 -20.79
N TYR A 50 9.13 -7.49 -22.09
CA TYR A 50 10.30 -7.95 -22.84
C TYR A 50 10.87 -6.90 -23.80
N GLY A 51 10.32 -5.68 -23.79
CA GLY A 51 10.44 -4.69 -24.87
C GLY A 51 11.81 -4.57 -25.52
N LYS A 52 11.81 -4.49 -26.86
CA LYS A 52 12.87 -3.83 -27.64
C LYS A 52 12.52 -2.34 -27.77
N GLU A 53 13.52 -1.46 -27.78
CA GLU A 53 13.40 0.01 -27.74
C GLU A 53 12.48 0.66 -28.82
N THR A 54 12.02 -0.10 -29.82
CA THR A 54 11.18 0.39 -30.93
C THR A 54 9.67 0.27 -30.72
N GLU A 55 9.17 -0.33 -29.65
CA GLU A 55 7.72 -0.52 -29.41
C GLU A 55 7.03 0.68 -28.72
N GLN A 56 7.21 1.87 -29.26
CA GLN A 56 6.58 3.09 -28.75
C GLN A 56 5.03 3.03 -28.78
N SER A 57 4.47 2.19 -29.65
CA SER A 57 3.03 1.93 -29.74
C SER A 57 2.47 1.21 -28.51
N SER A 58 3.16 0.20 -27.97
CA SER A 58 2.74 -0.54 -26.77
C SER A 58 2.68 0.38 -25.54
N LYS A 59 3.69 1.24 -25.38
CA LYS A 59 3.71 2.22 -24.28
C LYS A 59 2.57 3.24 -24.41
N LEU A 60 2.40 3.82 -25.61
CA LEU A 60 1.33 4.79 -25.87
C LEU A 60 -0.07 4.19 -25.68
N LEU A 61 -0.24 2.92 -26.06
CA LEU A 61 -1.49 2.18 -25.86
C LEU A 61 -1.78 1.99 -24.36
N TYR A 62 -0.79 1.57 -23.57
CA TYR A 62 -0.93 1.45 -22.11
C TYR A 62 -1.26 2.80 -21.46
N GLU A 63 -0.54 3.87 -21.81
CA GLU A 63 -0.82 5.23 -21.30
C GLU A 63 -2.26 5.67 -21.64
N THR A 64 -2.75 5.32 -22.83
CA THR A 64 -4.14 5.58 -23.23
C THR A 64 -5.13 4.81 -22.35
N PHE A 65 -4.85 3.54 -22.02
CA PHE A 65 -5.71 2.73 -21.15
C PHE A 65 -5.74 3.30 -19.73
N SER A 66 -4.57 3.60 -19.16
CA SER A 66 -4.45 4.14 -17.80
C SER A 66 -5.21 5.46 -17.65
N LYS A 67 -5.17 6.31 -18.67
CA LYS A 67 -5.84 7.62 -18.65
C LYS A 67 -7.35 7.54 -18.85
N HIS A 68 -7.82 6.71 -19.78
CA HIS A 68 -9.22 6.77 -20.23
C HIS A 68 -10.08 5.63 -19.68
N PHE A 69 -9.47 4.49 -19.33
CA PHE A 69 -10.17 3.29 -18.88
C PHE A 69 -9.49 2.60 -17.68
N PRO A 70 -9.08 3.34 -16.62
CA PRO A 70 -8.27 2.80 -15.52
C PRO A 70 -8.93 1.61 -14.81
N ASN A 71 -10.23 1.69 -14.51
CA ASN A 71 -10.96 0.61 -13.82
C ASN A 71 -11.00 -0.71 -14.60
N ILE A 72 -11.15 -0.63 -15.93
CA ILE A 72 -11.15 -1.82 -16.79
C ILE A 72 -9.72 -2.38 -16.86
N LEU A 73 -8.72 -1.52 -16.98
CA LEU A 73 -7.32 -1.92 -16.98
C LEU A 73 -6.93 -2.62 -15.66
N VAL A 74 -7.35 -2.09 -14.50
CA VAL A 74 -7.17 -2.73 -13.19
C VAL A 74 -7.71 -4.16 -13.19
N SER A 75 -8.98 -4.33 -13.58
CA SER A 75 -9.60 -5.66 -13.66
C SER A 75 -8.85 -6.60 -14.59
N LYS A 76 -8.42 -6.11 -15.75
CA LYS A 76 -7.67 -6.90 -16.75
C LYS A 76 -6.29 -7.32 -16.25
N LEU A 77 -5.57 -6.45 -15.54
CA LEU A 77 -4.27 -6.78 -14.94
C LEU A 77 -4.42 -7.82 -13.82
N LEU A 78 -5.46 -7.71 -12.98
CA LEU A 78 -5.76 -8.73 -11.97
C LEU A 78 -6.08 -10.09 -12.60
N GLN A 79 -6.82 -10.11 -13.70
CA GLN A 79 -7.13 -11.33 -14.44
C GLN A 79 -5.87 -11.99 -15.04
N ILE A 80 -4.93 -11.20 -15.57
CA ILE A 80 -3.64 -11.72 -16.04
C ILE A 80 -2.88 -12.42 -14.91
N TYR A 81 -2.88 -11.83 -13.72
CA TYR A 81 -2.23 -12.41 -12.56
C TYR A 81 -2.90 -13.73 -12.11
N SER A 82 -4.24 -13.76 -12.03
CA SER A 82 -5.01 -14.91 -11.53
C SER A 82 -5.13 -16.09 -12.51
N PHE A 83 -5.43 -15.82 -13.79
CA PHE A 83 -5.93 -16.84 -14.72
C PHE A 83 -4.94 -17.18 -15.85
N GLY A 84 -3.71 -16.69 -15.74
CA GLY A 84 -2.68 -16.94 -16.73
C GLY A 84 -2.04 -18.32 -16.61
N THR A 85 -2.78 -19.40 -16.89
CA THR A 85 -2.22 -20.77 -16.84
C THR A 85 -1.04 -20.95 -17.81
N ASP A 86 -1.10 -20.26 -18.96
CA ASP A 86 -0.02 -20.25 -19.97
C ASP A 86 0.86 -18.97 -19.89
N ILE A 87 0.70 -18.17 -18.84
CA ILE A 87 1.45 -16.93 -18.67
C ILE A 87 2.68 -17.20 -17.81
N THR A 88 3.85 -16.79 -18.33
CA THR A 88 5.12 -16.98 -17.61
C THR A 88 5.08 -16.24 -16.26
N PRO A 89 5.75 -16.77 -15.21
CA PRO A 89 5.82 -16.09 -13.91
C PRO A 89 6.29 -14.63 -14.03
N LYS A 90 7.24 -14.36 -14.95
CA LYS A 90 7.74 -13.02 -15.22
C LYS A 90 6.64 -12.06 -15.68
N ILE A 91 5.79 -12.47 -16.63
CA ILE A 91 4.68 -11.63 -17.11
C ILE A 91 3.64 -11.43 -16.00
N ARG A 92 3.36 -12.46 -15.19
CA ARG A 92 2.45 -12.36 -14.04
C ARG A 92 2.94 -11.34 -13.02
N SER A 93 4.17 -11.45 -12.53
CA SER A 93 4.74 -10.46 -11.60
C SER A 93 4.79 -9.05 -12.20
N PHE A 94 5.13 -8.94 -13.49
CA PHE A 94 5.13 -7.65 -14.18
C PHE A 94 3.74 -7.01 -14.27
N SER A 95 2.68 -7.81 -14.41
CA SER A 95 1.29 -7.31 -14.37
C SER A 95 0.91 -6.72 -13.01
N LEU A 96 1.43 -7.28 -11.90
CA LEU A 96 1.27 -6.69 -10.57
C LEU A 96 2.03 -5.37 -10.46
N CYS A 97 3.24 -5.26 -11.01
CA CYS A 97 3.99 -4.01 -11.00
C CYS A 97 3.24 -2.90 -11.75
N LEU A 98 2.70 -3.21 -12.94
CA LEU A 98 1.87 -2.27 -13.70
C LEU A 98 0.62 -1.85 -12.91
N LEU A 99 -0.01 -2.81 -12.22
CA LEU A 99 -1.20 -2.55 -11.40
C LEU A 99 -0.90 -1.67 -10.18
N ASP A 100 0.19 -1.93 -9.46
CA ASP A 100 0.63 -1.12 -8.31
C ASP A 100 0.88 0.34 -8.74
N SER A 101 1.57 0.53 -9.88
CA SER A 101 1.78 1.87 -10.45
C SER A 101 0.48 2.53 -10.91
N LEU A 102 -0.41 1.80 -11.58
CA LEU A 102 -1.70 2.34 -12.03
C LEU A 102 -2.57 2.81 -10.87
N LEU A 103 -2.63 2.04 -9.79
CA LEU A 103 -3.40 2.42 -8.60
C LEU A 103 -2.79 3.64 -7.89
N MET A 104 -1.45 3.76 -7.88
CA MET A 104 -0.80 4.99 -7.40
C MET A 104 -1.20 6.21 -8.22
N ASP A 105 -1.19 6.11 -9.55
CA ASP A 105 -1.57 7.21 -10.43
C ASP A 105 -3.04 7.62 -10.21
N ILE A 106 -3.93 6.65 -9.98
CA ILE A 106 -5.35 6.89 -9.67
C ILE A 106 -5.51 7.64 -8.34
N ASP A 107 -4.75 7.24 -7.32
CA ASP A 107 -4.75 7.88 -5.99
C ASP A 107 -4.22 9.31 -6.06
N ASP A 108 -3.11 9.54 -6.77
CA ASP A 108 -2.47 10.85 -6.91
C ASP A 108 -3.38 11.85 -7.66
N LEU A 109 -4.15 11.37 -8.63
CA LEU A 109 -5.16 12.16 -9.33
C LEU A 109 -6.46 12.34 -8.54
N ARG A 110 -6.54 11.79 -7.31
CA ARG A 110 -7.74 11.78 -6.46
C ARG A 110 -8.99 11.23 -7.17
N GLY A 111 -8.77 10.34 -8.14
CA GLY A 111 -9.84 9.79 -8.98
C GLY A 111 -10.58 8.65 -8.30
N GLY A 112 -9.85 7.84 -7.50
CA GLY A 112 -10.36 6.60 -6.91
C GLY A 112 -10.86 5.60 -7.95
N LEU A 113 -11.16 4.39 -7.49
CA LEU A 113 -11.88 3.40 -8.30
C LEU A 113 -13.37 3.74 -8.34
N LYS A 114 -13.99 3.51 -9.50
CA LYS A 114 -15.41 3.77 -9.69
C LYS A 114 -16.26 2.76 -8.94
N LYS A 115 -17.29 3.23 -8.24
CA LYS A 115 -18.23 2.41 -7.45
C LYS A 115 -18.84 1.23 -8.22
N GLU A 116 -19.13 1.44 -9.51
CA GLU A 116 -19.69 0.44 -10.43
C GLU A 116 -18.72 -0.72 -10.72
N SER A 117 -17.41 -0.47 -10.71
CA SER A 117 -16.37 -1.48 -10.96
C SER A 117 -15.85 -2.14 -9.68
N LEU A 118 -16.14 -1.57 -8.50
CA LEU A 118 -15.58 -2.05 -7.23
C LEU A 118 -15.91 -3.51 -6.92
N ASN A 119 -17.13 -3.99 -7.22
CA ASN A 119 -17.46 -5.40 -6.94
C ASN A 119 -16.62 -6.36 -7.79
N ASP A 120 -16.45 -6.05 -9.07
CA ASP A 120 -15.66 -6.87 -9.97
C ASP A 120 -14.19 -6.85 -9.56
N ILE A 121 -13.64 -5.66 -9.24
CA ILE A 121 -12.26 -5.52 -8.77
C ILE A 121 -12.06 -6.27 -7.45
N LYS A 122 -12.97 -6.09 -6.47
CA LYS A 122 -12.96 -6.81 -5.20
C LYS A 122 -12.89 -8.32 -5.41
N ASN A 123 -13.75 -8.85 -6.27
CA ASN A 123 -13.81 -10.28 -6.58
C ASN A 123 -12.53 -10.78 -7.26
N HIS A 124 -11.97 -10.01 -8.20
CA HIS A 124 -10.70 -10.37 -8.84
C HIS A 124 -9.55 -10.38 -7.84
N VAL A 125 -9.45 -9.37 -6.95
CA VAL A 125 -8.44 -9.33 -5.89
C VAL A 125 -8.58 -10.52 -4.95
N SER A 126 -9.80 -10.85 -4.52
CA SER A 126 -10.05 -12.03 -3.69
C SER A 126 -9.66 -13.33 -4.39
N SER A 127 -9.93 -13.46 -5.69
CA SER A 127 -9.43 -14.59 -6.49
C SER A 127 -7.90 -14.66 -6.47
N CYS A 128 -7.21 -13.54 -6.72
CA CYS A 128 -5.74 -13.49 -6.69
C CYS A 128 -5.18 -13.99 -5.36
N LEU A 129 -5.80 -13.61 -4.22
CA LEU A 129 -5.36 -14.02 -2.89
C LEU A 129 -5.59 -15.53 -2.64
N LEU A 130 -6.73 -16.06 -3.08
CA LEU A 130 -7.15 -17.43 -2.78
C LEU A 130 -6.53 -18.48 -3.70
N THR A 131 -6.29 -18.15 -4.97
CA THR A 131 -5.93 -19.16 -5.98
C THR A 131 -4.45 -19.16 -6.34
N GLN A 132 -3.72 -18.07 -6.07
CA GLN A 132 -2.35 -17.92 -6.55
C GLN A 132 -1.34 -18.13 -5.43
N GLU A 133 -0.49 -19.14 -5.58
CA GLU A 133 0.74 -19.21 -4.80
C GLU A 133 1.66 -18.07 -5.26
N SER A 134 1.90 -17.13 -4.36
CA SER A 134 2.67 -15.92 -4.61
C SER A 134 4.07 -16.04 -4.01
N SER A 135 5.09 -15.61 -4.76
CA SER A 135 6.41 -15.32 -4.19
C SER A 135 6.28 -14.24 -3.10
N ASP A 136 7.25 -14.13 -2.18
CA ASP A 136 7.20 -13.11 -1.13
C ASP A 136 7.15 -11.68 -1.68
N GLU A 137 7.82 -11.43 -2.82
CA GLU A 137 7.78 -10.12 -3.48
C GLU A 137 6.43 -9.84 -4.15
N ASP A 138 5.84 -10.84 -4.82
CA ASP A 138 4.48 -10.69 -5.36
C ASP A 138 3.46 -10.51 -4.24
N PHE A 139 3.61 -11.21 -3.11
CA PHE A 139 2.72 -11.08 -1.96
C PHE A 139 2.80 -9.67 -1.34
N LYS A 140 4.00 -9.09 -1.24
CA LYS A 140 4.18 -7.69 -0.82
C LYS A 140 3.49 -6.73 -1.79
N LEU A 141 3.64 -6.90 -3.10
CA LEU A 141 2.93 -6.09 -4.09
C LEU A 141 1.42 -6.25 -3.96
N LEU A 142 0.93 -7.48 -3.89
CA LEU A 142 -0.48 -7.80 -3.77
C LEU A 142 -1.08 -7.20 -2.49
N SER A 143 -0.36 -7.23 -1.37
CA SER A 143 -0.79 -6.59 -0.11
C SER A 143 -0.98 -5.08 -0.26
N ARG A 144 -0.07 -4.40 -0.98
CA ARG A 144 -0.22 -2.96 -1.28
C ARG A 144 -1.38 -2.67 -2.23
N ILE A 145 -1.61 -3.55 -3.22
CA ILE A 145 -2.75 -3.46 -4.13
C ILE A 145 -4.07 -3.63 -3.37
N VAL A 146 -4.16 -4.65 -2.51
CA VAL A 146 -5.31 -4.89 -1.63
C VAL A 146 -5.58 -3.65 -0.78
N SER A 147 -4.55 -3.07 -0.16
CA SER A 147 -4.69 -1.87 0.66
C SER A 147 -5.32 -0.70 -0.10
N ARG A 148 -4.87 -0.41 -1.32
CA ARG A 148 -5.45 0.66 -2.15
C ARG A 148 -6.90 0.39 -2.53
N VAL A 149 -7.20 -0.83 -2.96
CA VAL A 149 -8.59 -1.22 -3.28
C VAL A 149 -9.49 -1.14 -2.04
N CYS A 150 -8.97 -1.49 -0.86
CA CYS A 150 -9.72 -1.40 0.40
C CYS A 150 -10.20 0.02 0.68
N VAL A 151 -9.39 1.06 0.38
CA VAL A 151 -9.78 2.46 0.60
C VAL A 151 -11.11 2.76 -0.08
N ASP A 152 -11.22 2.47 -1.39
CA ASP A 152 -12.45 2.75 -2.14
C ASP A 152 -13.61 1.82 -1.77
N VAL A 153 -13.32 0.55 -1.45
CA VAL A 153 -14.33 -0.43 -1.03
C VAL A 153 -15.01 -0.02 0.28
N PHE A 154 -14.23 0.36 1.29
CA PHE A 154 -14.76 0.76 2.60
C PHE A 154 -15.37 2.17 2.58
N ILE A 155 -14.84 3.11 1.79
CA ILE A 155 -15.52 4.40 1.54
C ILE A 155 -16.90 4.17 0.90
N ALA A 156 -17.02 3.18 0.01
CA ALA A 156 -18.29 2.81 -0.59
C ALA A 156 -19.19 1.97 0.34
N SER A 157 -18.78 1.74 1.60
CA SER A 157 -19.47 0.94 2.61
C SER A 157 -19.82 -0.47 2.11
N LYS A 158 -18.88 -1.10 1.41
CA LYS A 158 -19.04 -2.46 0.90
C LYS A 158 -18.26 -3.43 1.79
N PRO A 159 -18.90 -4.47 2.34
CA PRO A 159 -18.20 -5.45 3.15
C PRO A 159 -17.24 -6.30 2.31
N TRP A 160 -16.16 -6.77 2.96
CA TRP A 160 -15.15 -7.62 2.33
C TRP A 160 -14.82 -8.87 3.17
N TYR A 161 -15.85 -9.69 3.40
CA TYR A 161 -15.73 -10.92 4.20
C TYR A 161 -14.68 -11.89 3.64
N GLU A 162 -14.52 -11.97 2.32
CA GLU A 162 -13.53 -12.85 1.68
C GLU A 162 -12.09 -12.50 2.08
N LEU A 163 -11.78 -11.20 2.17
CA LEU A 163 -10.46 -10.73 2.62
C LEU A 163 -10.26 -11.01 4.10
N CYS A 164 -11.29 -10.80 4.92
CA CYS A 164 -11.23 -11.13 6.34
C CYS A 164 -10.94 -12.63 6.55
N SER A 165 -11.72 -13.51 5.91
CA SER A 165 -11.52 -14.96 5.96
C SER A 165 -10.12 -15.36 5.47
N TYR A 166 -9.62 -14.71 4.43
CA TYR A 166 -8.27 -14.95 3.92
C TYR A 166 -7.20 -14.63 4.97
N ILE A 167 -7.26 -13.45 5.61
CA ILE A 167 -6.31 -13.05 6.66
C ILE A 167 -6.32 -14.04 7.82
N VAL A 168 -7.50 -14.53 8.22
CA VAL A 168 -7.65 -15.56 9.27
C VAL A 168 -7.02 -16.88 8.83
N SER A 169 -7.17 -17.27 7.57
CA SER A 169 -6.62 -18.53 7.03
C SER A 169 -5.11 -18.50 6.77
N LEU A 170 -4.45 -17.34 6.82
CA LEU A 170 -3.03 -17.25 6.52
C LEU A 170 -2.20 -17.99 7.58
N ASP A 171 -1.50 -19.02 7.11
CA ASP A 171 -0.53 -19.76 7.90
C ASP A 171 0.68 -18.89 8.26
N GLY A 172 1.09 -18.98 9.52
CA GLY A 172 2.17 -18.16 10.07
C GLY A 172 1.79 -16.70 10.33
N ASN A 173 2.73 -15.97 10.90
CA ASN A 173 2.48 -14.60 11.34
C ASN A 173 2.83 -13.59 10.25
N LYS A 174 3.93 -13.78 9.52
CA LYS A 174 4.46 -12.77 8.59
C LYS A 174 3.48 -12.32 7.50
N LYS A 175 2.88 -13.24 6.75
CA LYS A 175 1.95 -12.87 5.66
C LYS A 175 0.70 -12.17 6.19
N ALA A 176 0.15 -12.68 7.29
CA ALA A 176 -1.04 -12.10 7.93
C ALA A 176 -0.75 -10.70 8.49
N LEU A 177 0.38 -10.53 9.19
CA LEU A 177 0.82 -9.25 9.72
C LEU A 177 1.14 -8.25 8.61
N LEU A 178 1.83 -8.68 7.54
CA LEU A 178 2.13 -7.84 6.39
C LEU A 178 0.85 -7.35 5.71
N LEU A 179 -0.06 -8.26 5.36
CA LEU A 179 -1.31 -7.90 4.70
C LEU A 179 -2.12 -6.93 5.57
N PHE A 180 -2.28 -7.22 6.86
CA PHE A 180 -3.00 -6.35 7.79
C PHE A 180 -2.32 -4.99 7.99
N SER A 181 -0.98 -4.96 8.11
CA SER A 181 -0.20 -3.72 8.25
C SER A 181 -0.37 -2.79 7.06
N GLU A 182 -0.58 -3.34 5.86
CA GLU A 182 -0.83 -2.54 4.68
C GLU A 182 -2.25 -1.94 4.67
N LEU A 183 -3.26 -2.60 5.26
CA LEU A 183 -4.66 -2.17 5.21
C LEU A 183 -4.89 -0.73 5.71
N PRO A 184 -5.78 0.05 5.09
CA PRO A 184 -6.05 1.41 5.49
C PRO A 184 -6.71 1.48 6.87
N THR A 185 -6.60 2.63 7.56
CA THR A 185 -7.10 2.83 8.94
C THR A 185 -8.63 2.93 9.07
N LEU A 186 -9.35 2.81 7.96
CA LEU A 186 -10.80 3.03 7.84
C LEU A 186 -11.60 1.73 7.71
N LEU A 187 -11.19 0.66 8.39
CA LEU A 187 -11.93 -0.60 8.33
C LEU A 187 -13.24 -0.46 9.13
N ASP A 188 -14.32 -1.02 8.60
CA ASP A 188 -15.59 -1.05 9.32
C ASP A 188 -15.56 -2.08 10.48
N GLU A 189 -16.50 -1.92 11.42
CA GLU A 189 -16.60 -2.82 12.59
C GLU A 189 -16.89 -4.26 12.14
N GLU A 190 -17.70 -4.44 11.09
CA GLU A 190 -18.05 -5.75 10.53
C GLU A 190 -16.85 -6.50 9.96
N PHE A 191 -15.83 -5.80 9.45
CA PHE A 191 -14.58 -6.39 9.00
C PHE A 191 -13.61 -6.66 10.16
N LEU A 192 -13.52 -5.76 11.13
CA LEU A 192 -12.52 -5.88 12.20
C LEU A 192 -12.91 -6.90 13.28
N LEU A 193 -14.18 -6.94 13.68
CA LEU A 193 -14.62 -7.83 14.77
C LEU A 193 -14.31 -9.31 14.51
N PRO A 194 -14.58 -9.87 13.31
CA PRO A 194 -14.24 -11.26 13.05
C PRO A 194 -12.73 -11.53 13.13
N LEU A 195 -11.86 -10.58 12.73
CA LEU A 195 -10.42 -10.74 12.91
C LEU A 195 -10.04 -10.84 14.40
N LEU A 196 -10.62 -9.98 15.23
CA LEU A 196 -10.37 -9.97 16.68
C LEU A 196 -10.87 -11.24 17.36
N GLU A 197 -12.09 -11.68 17.02
CA GLU A 197 -12.70 -12.90 17.54
C GLU A 197 -11.91 -14.16 17.14
N ASN A 198 -11.29 -14.17 15.96
CA ASN A 198 -10.40 -15.24 15.51
C ASN A 198 -8.97 -15.11 16.06
N GLY A 199 -8.75 -14.28 17.09
CA GLY A 199 -7.48 -14.20 17.81
C GLY A 199 -6.37 -13.42 17.10
N PHE A 200 -6.68 -12.64 16.06
CA PHE A 200 -5.66 -11.87 15.33
C PHE A 200 -4.97 -10.82 16.22
N GLY A 201 -5.72 -10.18 17.13
CA GLY A 201 -5.14 -9.27 18.13
C GLY A 201 -4.14 -9.98 19.06
N LEU A 202 -4.48 -11.19 19.50
CA LEU A 202 -3.58 -12.02 20.31
C LEU A 202 -2.33 -12.44 19.51
N LYS A 203 -2.47 -12.73 18.21
CA LYS A 203 -1.34 -13.02 17.33
C LYS A 203 -0.35 -11.84 17.30
N ILE A 204 -0.82 -10.60 17.16
CA ILE A 204 0.01 -9.39 17.23
C ILE A 204 0.71 -9.28 18.59
N VAL A 205 -0.04 -9.41 19.69
CA VAL A 205 0.50 -9.32 21.06
C VAL A 205 1.58 -10.36 21.31
N ASN A 206 1.35 -11.60 20.86
CA ASN A 206 2.33 -12.67 20.96
C ASN A 206 3.61 -12.31 20.21
N VAL A 207 3.52 -11.85 18.96
CA VAL A 207 4.72 -11.45 18.20
C VAL A 207 5.50 -10.32 18.90
N LEU A 208 4.80 -9.37 19.51
CA LEU A 208 5.44 -8.26 20.23
C LEU A 208 6.07 -8.70 21.56
N LEU A 209 5.53 -9.71 22.24
CA LEU A 209 5.97 -10.13 23.58
C LEU A 209 6.81 -11.43 23.60
N MET A 210 6.87 -12.20 22.51
CA MET A 210 7.56 -13.49 22.49
C MET A 210 9.09 -13.34 22.47
N ASN A 211 9.74 -14.23 23.22
CA ASN A 211 11.12 -14.09 23.69
C ASN A 211 12.08 -15.22 23.27
N GLN A 212 11.62 -16.22 22.51
CA GLN A 212 12.40 -17.46 22.32
C GLN A 212 12.86 -17.71 20.87
N ASP A 213 12.01 -17.50 19.86
CA ASP A 213 12.39 -17.61 18.44
C ASP A 213 12.25 -16.25 17.76
N TYR A 214 13.34 -15.49 17.80
CA TYR A 214 13.34 -14.08 17.44
C TYR A 214 13.56 -13.87 15.94
N ASP A 215 12.48 -13.56 15.23
CA ASP A 215 12.51 -13.10 13.85
C ASP A 215 12.36 -11.56 13.79
N GLU A 216 13.44 -10.88 13.35
CA GLU A 216 13.49 -9.41 13.27
C GLU A 216 12.41 -8.82 12.36
N GLU A 217 12.11 -9.50 11.26
CA GLU A 217 11.12 -9.05 10.28
C GLU A 217 9.72 -9.21 10.84
N GLU A 218 9.45 -10.35 11.49
CA GLU A 218 8.16 -10.62 12.12
C GLU A 218 7.86 -9.62 13.24
N TRP A 219 8.85 -9.28 14.08
CA TRP A 219 8.68 -8.23 15.09
C TRP A 219 8.37 -6.87 14.47
N CYS A 220 9.06 -6.49 13.40
CA CYS A 220 8.78 -5.22 12.69
C CYS A 220 7.35 -5.19 12.13
N LEU A 221 6.89 -6.31 11.55
CA LEU A 221 5.51 -6.47 11.07
C LEU A 221 4.51 -6.47 12.22
N GLY A 222 4.84 -7.07 13.35
CA GLY A 222 4.01 -7.04 14.57
C GLY A 222 3.83 -5.61 15.10
N LEU A 223 4.91 -4.80 15.09
CA LEU A 223 4.85 -3.40 15.48
C LEU A 223 3.95 -2.59 14.54
N GLU A 224 4.10 -2.76 13.22
CA GLU A 224 3.31 -2.05 12.23
C GLU A 224 1.83 -2.47 12.26
N ALA A 225 1.55 -3.76 12.44
CA ALA A 225 0.20 -4.30 12.58
C ALA A 225 -0.45 -3.83 13.89
N GLY A 226 0.29 -3.85 15.01
CA GLY A 226 -0.19 -3.36 16.30
C GLY A 226 -0.50 -1.87 16.27
N PHE A 227 0.37 -1.07 15.65
CA PHE A 227 0.11 0.34 15.42
C PHE A 227 -1.14 0.56 14.55
N SER A 228 -1.29 -0.20 13.47
CA SER A 228 -2.47 -0.13 12.60
C SER A 228 -3.74 -0.52 13.37
N LEU A 229 -3.69 -1.55 14.20
CA LEU A 229 -4.81 -1.99 15.02
C LEU A 229 -5.21 -0.94 16.07
N ILE A 230 -4.24 -0.25 16.70
CA ILE A 230 -4.53 0.89 17.59
C ILE A 230 -5.42 1.92 16.88
N LEU A 231 -5.07 2.31 15.65
CA LEU A 231 -5.83 3.31 14.89
C LEU A 231 -7.26 2.83 14.58
N GLN A 232 -7.43 1.54 14.23
CA GLN A 232 -8.77 0.97 14.03
C GLN A 232 -9.59 0.97 15.33
N LEU A 233 -8.99 0.58 16.45
CA LEU A 233 -9.67 0.52 17.74
C LEU A 233 -10.08 1.90 18.24
N VAL A 234 -9.30 2.95 17.92
CA VAL A 234 -9.70 4.35 18.14
C VAL A 234 -10.96 4.67 17.35
N ASN A 235 -11.02 4.29 16.07
CA ASN A 235 -12.18 4.51 15.21
C ASN A 235 -13.45 3.80 15.71
N LEU A 236 -13.29 2.64 16.35
CA LEU A 236 -14.39 1.89 16.95
C LEU A 236 -14.69 2.27 18.42
N ASN A 237 -14.07 3.34 18.94
CA ASN A 237 -14.22 3.80 20.31
C ASN A 237 -13.89 2.74 21.39
N LYS A 238 -13.03 1.75 21.09
CA LYS A 238 -12.63 0.67 22.02
C LYS A 238 -11.45 1.12 22.90
N LYS A 239 -11.65 2.15 23.72
CA LYS A 239 -10.57 2.85 24.47
C LYS A 239 -9.70 1.95 25.34
N SER A 240 -10.26 0.95 26.01
CA SER A 240 -9.47 0.03 26.85
C SER A 240 -8.45 -0.76 26.02
N LEU A 241 -8.93 -1.39 24.93
CA LEU A 241 -8.09 -2.17 24.03
C LEU A 241 -7.00 -1.34 23.35
N VAL A 242 -7.29 -0.06 23.05
CA VAL A 242 -6.28 0.89 22.55
C VAL A 242 -5.11 0.99 23.53
N TRP A 243 -5.38 1.25 24.81
CA TRP A 243 -4.33 1.48 25.80
C TRP A 243 -3.60 0.19 26.20
N ASP A 244 -4.30 -0.95 26.22
CA ASP A 244 -3.68 -2.26 26.40
C ASP A 244 -2.63 -2.51 25.30
N LEU A 245 -2.97 -2.24 24.05
CA LEU A 245 -2.07 -2.43 22.92
C LEU A 245 -0.94 -1.39 22.88
N VAL A 246 -1.21 -0.13 23.25
CA VAL A 246 -0.16 0.89 23.45
C VAL A 246 0.86 0.41 24.49
N TYR A 247 0.41 -0.10 25.63
CA TYR A 247 1.30 -0.59 26.67
C TYR A 247 2.13 -1.79 26.19
N VAL A 248 1.51 -2.72 25.45
CA VAL A 248 2.22 -3.85 24.83
C VAL A 248 3.33 -3.36 23.89
N ILE A 249 3.06 -2.39 23.03
CA ILE A 249 4.07 -1.81 22.13
C ILE A 249 5.20 -1.15 22.92
N VAL A 250 4.88 -0.29 23.89
CA VAL A 250 5.88 0.42 24.71
C VAL A 250 6.76 -0.57 25.46
N LYS A 251 6.16 -1.59 26.08
CA LYS A 251 6.88 -2.67 26.77
C LYS A 251 7.79 -3.44 25.81
N SER A 252 7.27 -3.83 24.66
CA SER A 252 8.02 -4.56 23.62
C SER A 252 9.25 -3.77 23.14
N VAL A 253 9.07 -2.47 22.85
CA VAL A 253 10.17 -1.58 22.48
C VAL A 253 11.19 -1.47 23.61
N TRP A 254 10.75 -1.30 24.85
CA TRP A 254 11.64 -1.24 26.01
C TRP A 254 12.47 -2.53 26.15
N GLU A 255 11.85 -3.71 26.02
CA GLU A 255 12.53 -5.01 26.09
C GLU A 255 13.55 -5.16 24.95
N MET A 256 13.18 -4.74 23.74
CA MET A 256 14.05 -4.77 22.57
C MET A 256 15.31 -3.92 22.75
N VAL A 257 15.18 -2.75 23.35
CA VAL A 257 16.29 -1.83 23.60
C VAL A 257 17.14 -2.29 24.78
N ASN A 258 16.51 -2.57 25.92
CA ASN A 258 17.21 -2.70 27.20
C ASN A 258 17.60 -4.13 27.55
N VAL A 259 16.81 -5.12 27.12
CA VAL A 259 17.05 -6.54 27.41
C VAL A 259 17.75 -7.19 26.22
N LYS A 260 17.15 -7.09 25.02
CA LYS A 260 17.65 -7.78 23.81
C LYS A 260 18.79 -7.04 23.12
N ARG A 261 19.00 -5.75 23.42
CA ARG A 261 20.04 -4.87 22.81
C ARG A 261 19.91 -4.79 21.28
N ARG A 262 18.68 -4.76 20.76
CA ARG A 262 18.32 -4.77 19.33
C ARG A 262 17.77 -3.43 18.84
N GLU A 263 18.42 -2.33 19.21
CA GLU A 263 17.97 -0.98 18.86
C GLU A 263 17.84 -0.77 17.33
N ILE A 264 18.70 -1.40 16.53
CA ILE A 264 18.64 -1.32 15.05
C ILE A 264 17.29 -1.86 14.52
N VAL A 265 16.73 -2.89 15.15
CA VAL A 265 15.44 -3.48 14.74
C VAL A 265 14.29 -2.56 15.14
N VAL A 266 14.36 -1.98 16.34
CA VAL A 266 13.42 -0.94 16.79
C VAL A 266 13.39 0.22 15.80
N ARG A 267 14.56 0.67 15.36
CA ARG A 267 14.68 1.72 14.34
C ARG A 267 14.02 1.33 13.01
N LYS A 268 14.27 0.11 12.51
CA LYS A 268 13.61 -0.41 11.29
C LYS A 268 12.09 -0.42 11.45
N GLY A 269 11.58 -0.86 12.60
CA GLY A 269 10.16 -0.83 12.94
C GLY A 269 9.58 0.58 12.91
N PHE A 270 10.23 1.55 13.55
CA PHE A 270 9.75 2.94 13.55
C PHE A 270 9.79 3.61 12.18
N VAL A 271 10.73 3.26 11.31
CA VAL A 271 10.70 3.71 9.91
C VAL A 271 9.42 3.25 9.20
N ARG A 272 8.94 2.03 9.47
CA ARG A 272 7.67 1.54 8.91
C ARG A 272 6.47 2.25 9.48
N VAL A 273 6.43 2.42 10.81
CA VAL A 273 5.38 3.19 11.49
C VAL A 273 5.32 4.62 10.95
N ALA A 274 6.46 5.31 10.80
CA ALA A 274 6.50 6.66 10.23
C ALA A 274 5.98 6.71 8.79
N LYS A 275 6.32 5.71 7.95
CA LYS A 275 5.74 5.57 6.60
C LYS A 275 4.23 5.37 6.66
N LYS A 276 3.73 4.55 7.58
CA LYS A 276 2.29 4.33 7.80
C LYS A 276 1.59 5.62 8.21
N VAL A 277 2.12 6.34 9.20
CA VAL A 277 1.58 7.64 9.63
C VAL A 277 1.55 8.61 8.45
N ARG A 278 2.63 8.71 7.66
CA ARG A 278 2.66 9.60 6.50
C ARG A 278 1.59 9.27 5.46
N ARG A 279 1.29 7.99 5.23
CA ARG A 279 0.23 7.54 4.31
C ARG A 279 -1.17 7.86 4.83
N GLU A 280 -1.37 7.77 6.14
CA GLU A 280 -2.69 7.85 6.77
C GLU A 280 -2.99 9.22 7.42
N ALA A 281 -2.01 10.10 7.58
CA ALA A 281 -2.14 11.34 8.35
C ALA A 281 -3.27 12.26 7.86
N LEU A 282 -3.55 12.30 6.56
CA LEU A 282 -4.67 13.06 5.99
C LEU A 282 -6.05 12.55 6.42
N ARG A 283 -6.13 11.33 6.96
CA ARG A 283 -7.36 10.68 7.43
C ARG A 283 -7.49 10.73 8.95
N PHE A 284 -6.46 11.14 9.67
CA PHE A 284 -6.50 11.18 11.14
C PHE A 284 -7.47 12.25 11.62
N ARG A 285 -8.30 11.88 12.58
CA ARG A 285 -9.08 12.82 13.38
C ARG A 285 -8.35 13.10 14.70
N GLU A 286 -8.97 13.92 15.53
CA GLU A 286 -8.39 14.37 16.79
C GLU A 286 -7.98 13.21 17.71
N HIS A 287 -8.78 12.15 17.78
CA HIS A 287 -8.54 11.02 18.66
C HIS A 287 -7.34 10.16 18.20
N GLU A 288 -7.21 9.94 16.89
CA GLU A 288 -6.07 9.25 16.28
C GLU A 288 -4.80 10.07 16.50
N TYR A 289 -4.86 11.39 16.28
CA TYR A 289 -3.75 12.30 16.59
C TYR A 289 -3.31 12.22 18.06
N GLU A 290 -4.27 12.29 19.00
CA GLU A 290 -4.01 12.23 20.44
C GLU A 290 -3.29 10.92 20.82
N VAL A 291 -3.80 9.79 20.34
CA VAL A 291 -3.23 8.47 20.67
C VAL A 291 -1.84 8.29 20.07
N VAL A 292 -1.63 8.68 18.81
CA VAL A 292 -0.30 8.57 18.17
C VAL A 292 0.71 9.50 18.84
N SER A 293 0.30 10.72 19.19
CA SER A 293 1.15 11.68 19.89
C SER A 293 1.56 11.16 21.27
N ARG A 294 0.61 10.62 22.04
CA ARG A 294 0.90 10.03 23.36
C ARG A 294 1.79 8.79 23.26
N LEU A 295 1.55 7.91 22.30
CA LEU A 295 2.42 6.76 22.03
C LEU A 295 3.86 7.23 21.75
N GLY A 296 4.04 8.23 20.89
CA GLY A 296 5.35 8.81 20.58
C GLY A 296 6.07 9.34 21.82
N LEU A 297 5.38 10.11 22.67
CA LEU A 297 5.93 10.61 23.94
C LEU A 297 6.32 9.48 24.90
N MET A 298 5.49 8.44 25.02
CA MET A 298 5.81 7.29 25.87
C MET A 298 7.06 6.56 25.38
N ILE A 299 7.22 6.40 24.07
CA ILE A 299 8.42 5.80 23.48
C ILE A 299 9.65 6.67 23.73
N GLN A 300 9.56 8.01 23.58
CA GLN A 300 10.67 8.92 23.85
C GLN A 300 11.18 8.85 25.30
N ARG A 301 10.30 8.49 26.25
CA ARG A 301 10.66 8.30 27.67
C ARG A 301 11.36 6.97 27.96
N ILE A 302 11.53 6.09 26.97
CA ILE A 302 12.28 4.83 27.15
C ILE A 302 13.77 5.15 27.26
N ASN A 303 14.32 4.93 28.45
CA ASN A 303 15.76 4.98 28.68
C ASN A 303 16.49 3.96 27.79
N GLY A 304 17.64 4.35 27.26
CA GLY A 304 18.50 3.49 26.43
C GLY A 304 18.27 3.62 24.92
N LEU A 305 17.32 4.44 24.46
CA LEU A 305 17.18 4.79 23.05
C LEU A 305 18.34 5.67 22.59
N GLY A 306 19.01 5.28 21.50
CA GLY A 306 20.01 6.12 20.85
C GLY A 306 19.36 7.28 20.07
N GLU A 307 20.15 8.33 19.84
CA GLU A 307 19.71 9.58 19.19
C GLU A 307 19.02 9.35 17.84
N VAL A 308 19.58 8.44 17.01
CA VAL A 308 19.01 8.15 15.68
C VAL A 308 17.64 7.48 15.79
N THR A 309 17.42 6.63 16.79
CA THR A 309 16.12 5.99 16.99
C THR A 309 15.11 6.98 17.54
N MET A 310 15.55 7.89 18.42
CA MET A 310 14.74 9.01 18.89
C MET A 310 14.32 9.94 17.74
N MET A 311 15.22 10.22 16.80
CA MET A 311 14.91 10.97 15.58
C MET A 311 13.80 10.31 14.74
N MET A 312 13.77 8.97 14.63
CA MET A 312 12.69 8.28 13.90
C MET A 312 11.33 8.40 14.59
N VAL A 313 11.31 8.43 15.92
CA VAL A 313 10.07 8.69 16.69
C VAL A 313 9.64 10.16 16.52
N MET A 314 10.60 11.09 16.46
CA MET A 314 10.30 12.49 16.14
C MET A 314 9.72 12.66 14.72
N MET A 315 10.15 11.87 13.74
CA MET A 315 9.54 11.91 12.40
C MET A 315 8.03 11.59 12.43
N ILE A 316 7.57 10.75 13.36
CA ILE A 316 6.13 10.50 13.55
C ILE A 316 5.43 11.79 13.97
N HIS A 317 5.99 12.50 14.96
CA HIS A 317 5.45 13.79 15.40
C HIS A 317 5.49 14.86 14.32
N GLU A 318 6.62 14.99 13.59
CA GLU A 318 6.76 15.96 12.49
C GLU A 318 5.71 15.74 11.40
N VAL A 319 5.43 14.48 11.06
CA VAL A 319 4.37 14.14 10.11
C VAL A 319 3.02 14.59 10.66
N LEU A 320 2.71 14.29 11.92
CA LEU A 320 1.46 14.71 12.53
C LEU A 320 1.30 16.24 12.56
N GLU A 321 2.34 16.99 12.95
CA GLU A 321 2.32 18.45 12.98
C GLU A 321 2.08 19.07 11.60
N ARG A 322 2.76 18.55 10.58
CA ARG A 322 2.60 19.03 9.21
C ARG A 322 1.16 18.92 8.72
N TYR A 323 0.48 17.82 9.04
CA TYR A 323 -0.87 17.54 8.56
C TYR A 323 -1.98 18.06 9.47
N TYR A 324 -1.76 18.11 10.78
CA TYR A 324 -2.80 18.48 11.75
C TYR A 324 -2.71 19.94 12.22
N MET A 325 -1.50 20.50 12.33
CA MET A 325 -1.27 21.88 12.83
C MET A 325 -0.95 22.89 11.71
N GLY A 326 -1.17 22.52 10.45
CA GLY A 326 -0.88 23.40 9.31
C GLY A 326 0.59 23.80 9.17
N GLY A 327 1.52 23.02 9.75
CA GLY A 327 2.95 23.34 9.73
C GLY A 327 3.41 24.41 10.71
N GLN A 328 2.60 24.77 11.72
CA GLN A 328 3.12 25.56 12.85
C GLN A 328 3.94 24.66 13.78
N VAL A 329 5.19 25.07 14.03
CA VAL A 329 6.13 24.43 14.95
C VAL A 329 5.50 24.34 16.35
N LEU A 330 5.66 23.18 17.00
CA LEU A 330 5.28 22.93 18.39
C LEU A 330 5.44 24.15 19.30
N ASN A 331 4.31 24.65 19.79
CA ASN A 331 4.32 25.55 20.94
C ASN A 331 4.58 24.68 22.18
N HIS A 332 5.82 24.70 22.69
CA HIS A 332 6.24 23.96 23.88
C HIS A 332 5.35 24.17 25.12
N GLY A 333 4.49 25.21 25.12
CA GLY A 333 3.48 25.42 26.16
C GLY A 333 2.39 24.36 26.26
N LEU A 334 2.00 23.69 25.16
CA LEU A 334 0.98 22.62 25.18
C LEU A 334 1.54 21.30 25.74
N LEU A 335 2.82 21.01 25.51
CA LEU A 335 3.51 19.85 26.08
C LEU A 335 3.65 19.93 27.61
N ASN A 336 3.76 21.14 28.15
CA ASN A 336 3.90 21.35 29.60
C ASN A 336 2.57 21.23 30.37
N GLN A 337 1.42 21.16 29.70
CA GLN A 337 0.13 20.94 30.35
C GLN A 337 -0.18 19.45 30.60
N PHE A 338 0.65 18.54 30.06
CA PHE A 338 0.48 17.10 30.18
C PHE A 338 1.75 16.40 30.73
N LEU A 339 2.63 17.17 31.39
CA LEU A 339 3.75 16.67 32.19
C LEU A 339 3.29 16.24 33.58
#